data_AF-A0A833TUE4-F1
#
_entry.id   AF-A0A833TUE4-F1
#
_cell.length_a   1.000
_cell.length_b   1.000
_cell.length_c   1.000
_cell.angle_alpha   90.00
_cell.angle_beta   90.00
_cell.angle_gamma   90.00
#
_symmetry.space_group_name_H-M   'P 1'
#
loop_
_entity.id
_entity.type
_entity.pdbx_description
1 polymer ?
#
loop_
_entity_poly.entity_id
_entity_poly.type
_entity_poly.pdbx_seq_one_letter_code
_entity_poly.pdbx_strand_id
1 'polypeptide(L)'
;MAAEEDSIEQAAAARRDRLRALKAAQELLNTPDKDSAQAAENGTSEEDNLNMKFRNYVPHDKQLQDGKLAPPVLPKFEDPVAAAPPPSEKEDPFVNIAPKKPNWDLRRDVQKKLDKLERRTQKALYDLMEEEEKQKQLAEDGGNDAQD
;
A
#
# COMPACT_ATOMS: atom_id res chain seq x y z
N MET A 1 -17.81 -12.10 21.00
CA MET A 1 -17.24 -13.36 20.49
C MET A 1 -17.96 -13.81 19.22
N ALA A 2 -19.30 -13.90 19.19
CA ALA A 2 -20.05 -14.29 17.98
C ALA A 2 -19.74 -13.48 16.69
N ALA A 3 -19.63 -12.14 16.79
CA ALA A 3 -19.39 -11.31 15.60
C ALA A 3 -18.02 -11.51 14.91
N GLU A 4 -17.01 -12.01 15.65
CA GLU A 4 -15.71 -12.32 15.05
C GLU A 4 -15.71 -13.70 14.39
N GLU A 5 -16.48 -14.65 14.95
CA GLU A 5 -16.70 -15.98 14.38
C GLU A 5 -17.42 -15.89 13.03
N ASP A 6 -18.46 -15.05 12.93
CA ASP A 6 -19.19 -14.80 11.68
C ASP A 6 -18.30 -14.23 10.56
N SER A 7 -17.33 -13.38 10.90
CA SER A 7 -16.37 -12.79 9.96
C SER A 7 -15.37 -13.82 9.42
N ILE A 8 -14.91 -14.72 10.28
CA ILE A 8 -13.99 -15.80 9.92
C ILE A 8 -14.69 -16.82 9.01
N GLU A 9 -15.95 -17.14 9.30
CA GLU A 9 -16.77 -18.05 8.47
C GLU A 9 -17.04 -17.48 7.08
N GLN A 10 -17.35 -16.18 6.99
CA GLN A 10 -17.53 -15.48 5.70
C GLN A 10 -16.24 -15.47 4.87
N ALA A 11 -15.09 -15.23 5.50
CA ALA A 11 -13.80 -15.27 4.82
C ALA A 11 -13.45 -16.69 4.31
N ALA A 12 -13.77 -17.72 5.10
CA ALA A 12 -13.57 -19.12 4.70
C ALA A 12 -14.47 -19.52 3.52
N ALA A 13 -15.73 -19.09 3.52
CA ALA A 13 -16.68 -19.33 2.43
C ALA A 13 -16.21 -18.66 1.12
N ALA A 14 -15.85 -17.37 1.17
CA ALA A 14 -15.34 -16.63 0.01
C ALA A 14 -14.08 -17.27 -0.59
N ARG A 15 -13.16 -17.77 0.24
CA ARG A 15 -11.97 -18.50 -0.21
C ARG A 15 -12.34 -19.81 -0.90
N ARG A 16 -13.31 -20.55 -0.37
CA ARG A 16 -13.75 -21.84 -0.92
C ARG A 16 -14.40 -21.68 -2.29
N ASP A 17 -15.22 -20.64 -2.48
CA ASP A 17 -15.87 -20.36 -3.77
C ASP A 17 -14.86 -19.93 -4.83
N ARG A 18 -13.89 -19.09 -4.46
CA ARG A 18 -12.77 -18.72 -5.35
C ARG A 18 -11.99 -19.94 -5.82
N LEU A 19 -11.67 -20.86 -4.91
CA LEU A 19 -10.95 -22.10 -5.27
C LEU A 19 -11.78 -23.02 -6.17
N ARG A 20 -13.11 -23.09 -5.96
CA ARG A 20 -14.02 -23.86 -6.83
C ARG A 20 -14.04 -23.30 -8.25
N ALA A 21 -14.11 -21.96 -8.41
CA ALA A 21 -14.09 -21.31 -9.71
C ALA A 21 -12.76 -21.55 -10.46
N LEU A 22 -11.62 -21.46 -9.77
CA LEU A 22 -10.31 -21.76 -10.37
C LEU A 22 -10.22 -23.22 -10.82
N LYS A 23 -10.75 -24.16 -10.03
CA LYS A 23 -10.76 -25.58 -10.38
C LYS A 23 -11.63 -25.87 -11.60
N ALA A 24 -12.81 -25.25 -11.70
CA ALA A 24 -13.69 -25.37 -12.87
C ALA A 24 -13.06 -24.81 -14.15
N ALA A 25 -12.40 -23.65 -14.07
CA ALA A 25 -11.66 -23.09 -15.20
C ALA A 25 -10.49 -23.99 -15.65
N GLN A 26 -9.79 -24.61 -14.70
CA GLN A 26 -8.72 -25.56 -15.01
C GLN A 26 -9.25 -26.85 -15.66
N GLU A 27 -10.43 -27.32 -15.26
CA GLU A 27 -11.07 -28.50 -15.85
C GLU A 27 -11.46 -28.26 -17.31
N LEU A 28 -12.08 -27.11 -17.61
CA LEU A 28 -12.37 -26.70 -19.00
C LEU A 28 -11.10 -26.56 -19.85
N LEU A 29 -9.98 -26.13 -19.26
CA LEU A 29 -8.70 -26.05 -19.97
C LEU A 29 -8.11 -27.44 -20.25
N ASN A 30 -8.31 -28.40 -19.35
CA ASN A 30 -7.70 -29.73 -19.42
C ASN A 30 -8.53 -30.76 -20.19
N THR A 31 -9.82 -30.51 -20.46
CA THR A 31 -10.62 -31.31 -21.38
C THR A 31 -10.61 -30.67 -22.76
N PRO A 32 -9.76 -31.11 -23.71
CA PRO A 32 -9.89 -30.68 -25.09
C PRO A 32 -11.21 -31.23 -25.65
N ASP A 33 -12.13 -30.32 -25.98
CA ASP A 33 -13.40 -30.63 -26.64
C ASP A 33 -13.16 -31.53 -27.87
N LYS A 34 -13.70 -32.74 -27.82
CA LYS A 34 -13.63 -33.74 -28.91
C LYS A 34 -14.74 -33.56 -29.95
N ASP A 35 -15.43 -32.42 -29.95
CA ASP A 35 -16.60 -32.15 -30.81
C ASP A 35 -16.43 -30.93 -31.75
N SER A 36 -15.25 -30.30 -31.83
CA SER A 36 -15.03 -29.13 -32.70
C SER A 36 -14.54 -29.46 -34.13
N ALA A 37 -14.85 -30.66 -34.64
CA ALA A 37 -14.35 -31.16 -35.94
C ALA A 37 -15.40 -31.22 -37.06
N GLN A 38 -16.44 -30.37 -37.02
CA GLN A 38 -17.42 -30.24 -38.13
C GLN A 38 -17.83 -28.79 -38.34
N ALA A 39 -16.97 -27.98 -38.96
CA ALA A 39 -17.37 -26.67 -39.49
C ALA A 39 -16.40 -26.16 -40.58
N ALA A 40 -16.02 -27.02 -41.53
CA ALA A 40 -15.06 -26.66 -42.58
C ALA A 40 -15.60 -26.90 -43.99
N GLU A 41 -16.86 -26.57 -44.29
CA GLU A 41 -17.41 -26.65 -45.65
C GLU A 41 -18.52 -25.60 -45.89
N ASN A 42 -18.16 -24.40 -46.35
CA ASN A 42 -18.80 -23.72 -47.48
C ASN A 42 -18.23 -22.31 -47.72
N GLY A 43 -17.50 -22.17 -48.83
CA GLY A 43 -17.26 -20.89 -49.47
C GLY A 43 -18.44 -20.59 -50.40
N THR A 44 -19.19 -19.54 -50.08
CA THR A 44 -20.12 -18.87 -51.01
C THR A 44 -19.93 -17.38 -50.86
N SER A 45 -19.65 -16.75 -52.00
CA SER A 45 -19.45 -15.32 -52.20
C SER A 45 -20.63 -14.49 -51.69
N GLU A 46 -20.41 -13.75 -50.61
CA GLU A 46 -21.17 -12.54 -50.27
C GLU A 46 -20.22 -11.34 -50.28
N GLU A 47 -19.65 -11.09 -51.46
CA GLU A 47 -18.96 -9.83 -51.77
C GLU A 47 -20.03 -8.76 -52.00
N ASP A 48 -20.53 -8.16 -50.93
CA ASP A 48 -21.02 -6.76 -50.96
C ASP A 48 -21.35 -6.17 -49.58
N ASN A 49 -21.20 -6.90 -48.46
CA ASN A 49 -21.50 -6.34 -47.13
C ASN A 49 -20.60 -6.84 -45.99
N LEU A 50 -19.32 -7.14 -46.23
CA LEU A 50 -18.35 -7.22 -45.14
C LEU A 50 -17.80 -5.82 -44.84
N ASN A 51 -18.50 -5.08 -43.96
CA ASN A 51 -18.03 -3.78 -43.45
C ASN A 51 -16.77 -3.95 -42.58
N MET A 52 -15.62 -4.12 -43.24
CA MET A 52 -14.31 -4.28 -42.61
C MET A 52 -13.85 -2.97 -41.97
N LYS A 53 -13.62 -2.97 -40.66
CA LYS A 53 -13.25 -1.76 -39.89
C LYS A 53 -11.78 -1.81 -39.47
N PHE A 54 -11.00 -0.80 -39.85
CA PHE A 54 -9.58 -0.73 -39.53
C PHE A 54 -9.34 0.21 -38.34
N ARG A 55 -8.87 -0.34 -37.21
CA ARG A 55 -8.60 0.42 -35.98
C ARG A 55 -7.15 0.92 -35.90
N ASN A 56 -6.17 0.11 -36.32
CA ASN A 56 -4.73 0.41 -36.23
C ASN A 56 -3.98 0.18 -37.56
N TYR A 57 -4.69 0.20 -38.68
CA TYR A 57 -4.12 -0.02 -40.01
C TYR A 57 -4.78 0.92 -41.01
N VAL A 58 -4.01 1.39 -42.01
CA VAL A 58 -4.52 2.22 -43.11
C VAL A 58 -4.31 1.45 -44.41
N PRO A 59 -5.40 0.93 -45.03
CA PRO A 59 -5.31 0.29 -46.33
C PRO A 59 -4.79 1.25 -47.41
N HIS A 60 -4.00 0.73 -48.34
CA HIS A 60 -3.47 1.50 -49.47
C HIS A 60 -4.53 1.74 -50.55
N ASP A 61 -5.54 0.88 -50.63
CA ASP A 61 -6.63 0.98 -51.59
C ASP A 61 -7.69 1.98 -51.13
N LYS A 62 -8.15 2.85 -52.04
CA LYS A 62 -8.99 4.02 -51.71
C LYS A 62 -10.38 3.61 -51.23
N GLN A 63 -10.94 2.52 -51.76
CA GLN A 63 -12.27 2.04 -51.38
C GLN A 63 -12.32 1.46 -49.96
N LEU A 64 -11.18 1.03 -49.44
CA LEU A 64 -11.06 0.40 -48.12
C LEU A 64 -10.63 1.40 -47.02
N GLN A 65 -10.19 2.60 -47.40
CA GLN A 65 -9.84 3.68 -46.46
C GLN A 65 -11.05 4.24 -45.71
N ASP A 66 -12.23 4.21 -46.33
CA ASP A 66 -13.50 4.64 -45.72
C ASP A 66 -13.93 3.73 -44.54
N GLY A 67 -13.36 2.52 -44.45
CA GLY A 67 -13.52 1.62 -43.32
C GLY A 67 -12.66 1.96 -42.08
N LYS A 68 -11.85 3.03 -42.11
CA LYS A 68 -11.01 3.42 -40.97
C LYS A 68 -11.88 3.94 -39.82
N LEU A 69 -11.76 3.30 -38.67
CA LEU A 69 -12.53 3.67 -37.49
C LEU A 69 -11.86 4.84 -36.78
N ALA A 70 -12.55 5.99 -36.71
CA ALA A 70 -12.07 7.13 -35.95
C ALA A 70 -11.98 6.77 -34.46
N PRO A 71 -10.91 7.16 -33.75
CA PRO A 71 -10.82 6.95 -32.32
C PRO A 71 -11.99 7.67 -31.63
N PRO A 72 -12.61 7.07 -30.60
CA PRO A 72 -13.70 7.70 -29.87
C PRO A 72 -13.20 9.01 -29.27
N VAL A 73 -13.84 10.12 -29.64
CA VAL A 73 -13.53 11.43 -29.06
C VAL A 73 -13.99 11.40 -27.62
N LEU A 74 -13.02 11.39 -26.70
CA LEU A 74 -13.31 11.51 -25.29
C LEU A 74 -14.02 12.86 -25.07
N PRO A 75 -15.12 12.90 -24.30
CA PRO A 75 -15.68 14.17 -23.88
C PRO A 75 -14.57 14.96 -23.18
N LYS A 76 -14.38 16.23 -23.57
CA LYS A 76 -13.52 17.13 -22.81
C LYS A 76 -14.12 17.18 -21.42
N PHE A 77 -13.45 16.58 -20.46
CA PHE A 77 -13.79 16.71 -19.07
C PHE A 77 -13.57 18.18 -18.72
N GLU A 78 -14.67 18.95 -18.68
CA GLU A 78 -14.65 20.23 -18.00
C GLU A 78 -14.66 19.88 -16.52
N ASP A 79 -13.50 20.04 -15.87
CA ASP A 79 -13.41 20.06 -14.43
C ASP A 79 -14.49 21.02 -13.93
N PRO A 80 -15.51 20.56 -13.19
CA PRO A 80 -16.36 21.49 -12.49
C PRO A 80 -15.41 22.24 -11.54
N VAL A 81 -15.18 23.53 -11.83
CA VAL A 81 -14.62 24.47 -10.87
C VAL A 81 -15.67 24.64 -9.77
N ALA A 82 -15.86 23.58 -8.99
CA ALA A 82 -16.45 23.65 -7.68
C ALA A 82 -15.48 24.51 -6.88
N ALA A 83 -15.96 25.67 -6.44
CA ALA A 83 -15.23 26.57 -5.56
C ALA A 83 -14.59 25.72 -4.44
N ALA A 84 -13.26 25.73 -4.41
CA ALA A 84 -12.48 24.92 -3.48
C ALA A 84 -12.99 25.17 -2.05
N PRO A 85 -13.41 24.14 -1.29
CA PRO A 85 -13.59 24.29 0.15
C PRO A 85 -12.24 24.69 0.77
N PRO A 86 -12.24 25.50 1.85
CA PRO A 86 -11.00 25.92 2.50
C PRO A 86 -10.18 24.68 2.88
N PRO A 87 -8.86 24.67 2.64
CA PRO A 87 -8.02 23.51 2.89
C PRO A 87 -8.07 23.19 4.39
N SER A 88 -8.76 22.11 4.75
CA SER A 88 -8.55 21.51 6.06
C SER A 88 -7.16 20.90 6.04
N GLU A 89 -6.24 21.47 6.82
CA GLU A 89 -4.90 20.97 7.13
C GLU A 89 -5.01 19.61 7.84
N LYS A 90 -5.37 18.58 7.09
CA LYS A 90 -5.10 17.20 7.47
C LYS A 90 -3.77 16.90 6.83
N GLU A 91 -2.71 17.14 7.57
CA GLU A 91 -1.38 16.67 7.22
C GLU A 91 -1.49 15.18 6.87
N ASP A 92 -1.34 14.87 5.59
CA ASP A 92 -1.35 13.50 5.12
C ASP A 92 -0.27 12.71 5.87
N PRO A 93 -0.64 11.68 6.67
CA PRO A 93 0.33 10.88 7.43
C PRO A 93 1.36 10.18 6.53
N PHE A 94 1.09 10.14 5.23
CA PHE A 94 1.90 9.52 4.20
C PHE A 94 3.02 10.42 3.64
N VAL A 95 2.95 11.75 3.83
CA VAL A 95 4.00 12.67 3.33
C VAL A 95 5.33 12.48 4.08
N ASN A 96 5.30 11.84 5.24
CA ASN A 96 6.48 11.49 6.05
C ASN A 96 7.00 10.05 5.82
N ILE A 97 6.53 9.34 4.80
CA ILE A 97 7.08 8.02 4.42
C ILE A 97 8.23 8.25 3.43
N ALA A 98 9.21 9.03 3.87
CA ALA A 98 10.54 8.94 3.29
C ALA A 98 11.06 7.51 3.50
N PRO A 99 11.89 6.96 2.60
CA PRO A 99 12.61 5.71 2.86
C PRO A 99 13.37 5.86 4.18
N LYS A 100 12.91 5.17 5.22
CA LYS A 100 13.56 5.25 6.54
C LYS A 100 15.00 4.77 6.41
N LYS A 101 15.90 5.34 7.22
CA LYS A 101 17.29 4.87 7.31
C LYS A 101 17.30 3.35 7.56
N PRO A 102 18.19 2.56 6.93
CA PRO A 102 18.25 1.10 7.15
C PRO A 102 18.35 0.72 8.64
N ASN A 103 18.97 1.59 9.45
CA ASN A 103 19.17 1.42 10.88
C ASN A 103 18.02 1.98 11.76
N TRP A 104 16.88 2.40 11.18
CA TRP A 104 15.83 3.08 11.95
C TRP A 104 15.23 2.15 13.01
N ASP A 105 15.05 0.88 12.65
CA ASP A 105 14.37 -0.11 13.49
C ASP A 105 15.26 -0.49 14.68
N LEU A 106 16.56 -0.70 14.41
CA LEU A 106 17.55 -0.92 15.47
C LEU A 106 17.64 0.27 16.42
N ARG A 107 17.63 1.51 15.89
CA ARG A 107 17.60 2.70 16.72
C ARG A 107 16.36 2.72 17.61
N ARG A 108 15.18 2.48 17.05
CA ARG A 108 13.92 2.44 17.79
C ARG A 108 13.94 1.38 18.89
N ASP A 109 14.43 0.18 18.58
CA ASP A 109 14.40 -0.96 19.48
C ASP A 109 15.45 -0.85 20.60
N VAL A 110 16.61 -0.22 20.31
CA VAL A 110 17.65 0.06 21.31
C VAL A 110 17.34 1.32 22.13
N GLN A 111 16.59 2.29 21.60
CA GLN A 111 16.29 3.56 22.27
C GLN A 111 15.70 3.36 23.67
N LYS A 112 14.69 2.48 23.82
CA LYS A 112 14.06 2.23 25.13
C LYS A 112 15.04 1.72 26.19
N LYS A 113 16.05 0.94 25.79
CA LYS A 113 17.09 0.43 26.70
C LYS A 113 18.07 1.53 27.08
N LEU A 114 18.46 2.37 26.12
CA LEU A 114 19.30 3.54 26.35
C LEU A 114 18.60 4.55 27.27
N ASP A 115 17.33 4.89 27.01
CA ASP A 115 16.55 5.81 27.84
C ASP A 115 16.48 5.31 29.30
N LYS A 116 16.29 4.01 29.49
CA LYS A 116 16.26 3.41 30.83
C LYS A 116 17.63 3.45 31.51
N LEU A 117 18.70 3.28 30.75
CA LEU A 117 20.06 3.37 31.28
C LEU A 117 20.40 4.82 31.61
N GLU A 118 20.12 5.76 30.72
CA GLU A 118 20.33 7.20 30.88
C GLU A 118 19.61 7.72 32.13
N ARG A 119 18.34 7.36 32.35
CA ARG A 119 17.62 7.73 33.58
C ARG A 119 18.29 7.22 34.84
N ARG A 120 18.88 6.02 34.82
CA ARG A 120 19.60 5.47 35.98
C ARG A 120 20.94 6.15 36.17
N THR A 121 21.64 6.47 35.09
CA THR A 121 22.91 7.20 35.14
C THR A 121 22.70 8.60 35.68
N GLN A 122 21.67 9.32 35.22
CA GLN A 122 21.30 10.64 35.74
C GLN A 122 20.94 10.57 37.23
N LYS A 123 20.19 9.54 37.64
CA LYS A 123 19.87 9.33 39.06
C LYS A 123 21.12 9.07 39.90
N ALA A 124 21.99 8.15 39.46
CA ALA A 124 23.24 7.85 40.17
C ALA A 124 24.17 9.06 40.25
N LEU A 125 24.20 9.90 39.20
CA LEU A 125 24.95 11.15 39.21
C LEU A 125 24.40 12.14 40.23
N TYR A 126 23.07 12.24 40.34
CA TYR A 126 22.40 13.08 41.33
C TYR A 126 22.68 12.59 42.76
N ASP A 127 22.55 11.29 43.01
CA ASP A 127 22.82 10.67 44.32
C ASP A 127 24.28 10.92 44.76
N LEU A 128 25.26 10.80 43.84
CA LEU A 128 26.67 11.11 44.12
C LEU A 128 26.89 12.60 44.45
N MET A 129 26.24 13.50 43.73
CA MET A 129 26.32 14.94 43.98
C MET A 129 25.76 15.29 45.37
N GLU A 130 24.63 14.69 45.77
CA GLU A 130 24.03 14.88 47.09
C GLU A 130 24.95 14.37 48.22
N GLU A 131 25.60 13.21 48.02
CA GLU A 131 26.59 12.68 48.97
C GLU A 131 27.81 13.60 49.10
N GLU A 132 28.36 14.10 48.00
CA GLU A 132 29.48 15.04 48.01
C GLU A 132 29.12 16.35 48.71
N GLU A 133 27.95 16.91 48.44
CA GLU A 133 27.46 18.11 49.12
C GLU A 133 27.28 17.87 50.62
N LYS A 134 26.72 16.73 51.03
CA LYS A 134 26.55 16.38 52.45
C LYS A 134 27.90 16.19 53.16
N GLN A 135 28.86 15.53 52.51
CA GLN A 135 30.21 15.37 53.05
C GLN A 135 30.91 16.72 53.21
N LYS A 136 30.76 17.61 52.23
CA LYS A 136 31.30 18.97 52.30
C LYS A 136 30.66 19.77 53.44
N GLN A 137 29.34 19.70 53.61
CA GLN A 137 28.63 20.35 54.72
C GLN A 137 29.09 19.82 56.08
N LEU A 138 29.23 18.50 56.24
CA LEU A 138 29.75 17.88 57.48
C LEU A 138 31.20 18.31 57.78
N ALA A 139 32.04 18.44 56.75
CA ALA A 139 33.41 18.90 56.91
C ALA A 139 33.50 20.39 57.27
N GLU A 140 32.60 21.23 56.75
CA GLU A 140 32.48 22.64 57.11
C GLU A 140 31.98 22.81 58.56
N ASP A 141 30.96 22.05 58.98
CA ASP A 141 30.39 22.14 60.34
C ASP A 141 31.38 21.64 61.41
N GLY A 142 32.04 20.50 61.18
CA GLY A 142 33.04 19.95 62.11
C GLY A 142 34.35 20.75 62.20
N GLY A 143 34.63 21.61 61.22
CA GLY A 143 35.75 22.55 61.27
C GLY A 143 35.46 23.81 62.11
N ASN A 144 34.18 24.17 62.25
CA ASN A 144 33.74 25.36 62.97
C ASN A 144 33.67 25.11 64.50
N ASP A 145 33.27 23.90 64.93
CA ASP A 145 33.24 23.50 66.34
C ASP A 145 34.64 23.31 66.99
N ALA A 146 35.71 23.26 66.18
CA ALA A 146 37.08 23.09 66.67
C ALA A 146 37.83 24.41 66.92
N GLN A 147 37.19 25.56 66.73
CA GLN A 147 37.81 26.89 66.84
C GLN A 147 37.26 27.80 67.95
N ASP A 148 36.31 27.34 68.79
CA ASP A 148 35.80 28.07 69.97
C ASP A 148 36.33 27.52 71.31
#